data_AF-K2FJF3-F1
#
_entry.id   AF-K2FJF3-F1
#
_cell.length_a   1.000
_cell.length_b   1.000
_cell.length_c   1.000
_cell.angle_alpha   90.00
_cell.angle_beta   90.00
_cell.angle_gamma   90.00
#
_symmetry.space_group_name_H-M   'P 1'
#
loop_
_entity.id
_entity.type
_entity.pdbx_description
1 polymer ?
#
loop_
_entity_poly.entity_id
_entity_poly.type
_entity_poly.pdbx_seq_one_letter_code
_entity_poly.pdbx_strand_id
1 'polypeptide(L)'
;MGNYSLPNAKWECKLSFRTLISRYIKIQSSVVAQVRSLSSGACHATPGRFLMVQFAMSQVTQIGESISNMIYQINTMLGAAVRNQKGQ
;
A
#
# COMPACT_ATOMS: atom_id res chain seq x y z
N MET A 1 43.99 -10.23 -3.02
CA MET A 1 43.00 -9.12 -3.13
C MET A 1 41.89 -9.61 -4.04
N GLY A 2 40.83 -10.19 -3.46
CA GLY A 2 39.70 -10.72 -4.22
C GLY A 2 38.67 -9.63 -4.46
N ASN A 3 38.42 -9.30 -5.73
CA ASN A 3 37.35 -8.41 -6.14
C ASN A 3 36.00 -9.11 -5.93
N TYR A 4 35.25 -8.69 -4.92
CA TYR A 4 33.84 -9.07 -4.78
C TYR A 4 32.98 -8.19 -5.69
N SER A 5 32.87 -8.57 -6.96
CA SER A 5 31.85 -8.07 -7.86
C SER A 5 30.48 -8.58 -7.37
N LEU A 6 29.77 -7.72 -6.63
CA LEU A 6 28.37 -7.93 -6.29
C LEU A 6 27.59 -8.14 -7.60
N PRO A 7 26.78 -9.19 -7.73
CA PRO A 7 25.92 -9.35 -8.89
C PRO A 7 24.97 -8.15 -8.94
N ASN A 8 24.95 -7.46 -10.08
CA ASN A 8 23.98 -6.44 -10.44
C ASN A 8 22.57 -7.05 -10.41
N ALA A 9 22.01 -7.25 -9.21
CA ALA A 9 20.60 -7.49 -9.01
C ALA A 9 19.91 -6.17 -9.30
N LYS A 10 19.61 -5.95 -10.59
CA LYS A 10 18.66 -4.94 -11.04
C LYS A 10 17.34 -5.27 -10.34
N TRP A 11 17.07 -4.62 -9.21
CA TRP A 11 15.76 -4.58 -8.59
C TRP A 11 14.85 -3.76 -9.52
N GLU A 12 14.47 -4.33 -10.65
CA GLU A 12 13.42 -3.78 -11.49
C GLU A 12 12.11 -3.95 -10.73
N CYS A 13 11.84 -3.00 -9.84
CA CYS A 13 10.57 -2.86 -9.16
C CYS A 13 9.51 -2.48 -10.21
N LYS A 14 9.02 -3.46 -10.98
CA LYS A 14 7.87 -3.32 -11.87
C LYS A 14 6.58 -3.29 -11.05
N LEU A 15 6.56 -2.48 -10.00
CA LEU A 15 5.36 -2.21 -9.23
C LEU A 15 4.53 -1.19 -10.00
N SER A 16 3.75 -1.68 -10.95
CA SER A 16 2.74 -0.84 -11.61
C SER A 16 1.74 -0.35 -10.57
N PHE A 17 1.34 0.93 -10.68
CA PHE A 17 0.31 1.54 -9.84
C PHE A 17 -0.99 0.70 -9.79
N ARG A 18 -1.33 0.06 -10.92
CA ARG A 18 -2.46 -0.89 -11.01
C ARG A 18 -2.28 -2.11 -10.11
N THR A 19 -1.08 -2.67 -10.07
CA THR A 19 -0.72 -3.81 -9.21
C THR A 19 -0.75 -3.40 -7.73
N LEU A 20 -0.29 -2.18 -7.42
CA LEU A 20 -0.31 -1.64 -6.05
C LEU A 20 -1.74 -1.46 -5.53
N ILE A 21 -2.62 -0.80 -6.31
CA ILE A 21 -4.04 -0.65 -5.95
C ILE A 21 -4.73 -2.01 -5.82
N SER A 22 -4.48 -2.93 -6.76
CA SER A 22 -5.10 -4.27 -6.72
C SER A 22 -4.70 -5.06 -5.47
N ARG A 23 -3.45 -4.90 -5.01
CA ARG A 23 -2.98 -5.51 -3.75
C ARG A 23 -3.57 -4.81 -2.52
N TYR A 24 -3.68 -3.48 -2.54
CA TYR A 24 -4.33 -2.71 -1.48
C TYR A 24 -5.79 -3.16 -1.27
N ILE A 25 -6.57 -3.26 -2.36
CA ILE A 25 -7.98 -3.71 -2.31
C ILE A 25 -8.09 -5.11 -1.69
N LYS A 26 -7.17 -6.03 -2.01
CA LYS A 26 -7.15 -7.38 -1.42
C LYS A 26 -6.90 -7.35 0.09
N ILE A 27 -5.94 -6.53 0.55
CA ILE A 27 -5.63 -6.40 1.98
C ILE A 27 -6.82 -5.75 2.71
N GLN A 28 -7.34 -4.64 2.19
CA GLN A 28 -8.52 -3.98 2.74
C GLN A 28 -9.72 -4.94 2.86
N SER A 29 -9.99 -5.71 1.80
CA SER A 29 -11.10 -6.68 1.79
C SER A 29 -10.91 -7.79 2.83
N SER A 30 -9.67 -8.28 3.01
CA SER A 30 -9.34 -9.27 4.04
C SER A 30 -9.59 -8.72 5.44
N VAL A 31 -9.17 -7.48 5.71
CA VAL A 31 -9.38 -6.84 7.01
C VAL A 31 -10.86 -6.60 7.28
N VAL A 32 -11.63 -6.12 6.29
CA VAL A 32 -13.09 -5.95 6.43
C VAL A 32 -13.78 -7.28 6.70
N ALA A 33 -13.35 -8.38 6.05
CA ALA A 33 -13.88 -9.71 6.33
C ALA A 33 -13.57 -10.17 7.75
N GLN A 34 -12.37 -9.92 8.26
CA GLN A 34 -11.99 -10.24 9.64
C GLN A 34 -12.79 -9.43 10.66
N VAL A 35 -13.01 -8.13 10.41
CA VAL A 35 -13.89 -7.30 11.25
C VAL A 35 -15.31 -7.87 11.28
N ARG A 36 -15.89 -8.17 10.11
CA ARG A 36 -17.24 -8.72 10.01
C ARG A 36 -17.38 -10.07 10.72
N SER A 37 -16.37 -10.93 10.60
CA SER A 37 -16.33 -12.22 11.30
C SER A 37 -16.16 -12.06 12.81
N LEU A 38 -15.42 -11.06 13.27
CA LEU A 38 -15.25 -10.77 14.70
C LEU A 38 -16.53 -10.17 15.30
N SER A 39 -17.19 -9.27 14.57
CA SER A 39 -18.43 -8.63 14.99
C SER A 39 -19.60 -9.63 15.01
N SER A 40 -19.64 -10.59 14.08
CA SER A 40 -20.69 -11.63 14.06
C SER A 40 -20.55 -12.64 15.20
N GLY A 41 -19.37 -12.73 15.82
CA GLY A 41 -19.06 -13.64 16.93
C GLY A 41 -18.73 -12.93 18.25
N ALA A 42 -19.32 -11.75 18.50
CA ALA A 42 -18.96 -10.87 19.60
C ALA A 42 -18.93 -11.53 21.00
N CYS A 43 -19.72 -12.58 21.23
CA CYS A 43 -19.70 -13.36 22.49
C CYS A 43 -18.44 -14.24 22.69
N HIS A 44 -17.65 -14.51 21.65
CA HIS A 44 -16.44 -15.35 21.70
C HIS A 44 -15.17 -14.65 21.15
N ALA A 45 -15.27 -13.36 20.83
CA ALA A 45 -14.16 -12.58 20.30
C ALA A 45 -13.11 -12.32 21.40
N THR A 46 -12.01 -13.09 21.37
CA THR A 46 -10.92 -12.90 22.35
C THR A 46 -10.20 -11.57 22.12
N PRO A 47 -9.69 -10.91 23.18
CA PRO A 47 -8.94 -9.64 23.07
C PRO A 47 -7.79 -9.70 22.05
N GLY A 48 -7.16 -10.86 21.88
CA GLY A 48 -6.11 -11.08 20.89
C GLY A 48 -6.58 -10.90 19.44
N ARG A 49 -7.82 -11.29 19.11
CA ARG A 49 -8.38 -11.07 17.75
C ARG A 49 -8.72 -9.61 17.49
N PHE A 50 -9.17 -8.88 18.51
CA PHE A 50 -9.33 -7.43 18.40
C PHE A 50 -7.98 -6.75 18.13
N LEU A 51 -6.92 -7.11 18.86
CA LEU A 51 -5.57 -6.58 18.62
C LEU A 51 -5.05 -6.88 17.21
N MET A 52 -5.24 -8.11 16.70
CA MET A 52 -4.83 -8.45 15.33
C MET A 52 -5.59 -7.62 14.29
N VAL A 53 -6.90 -7.45 14.47
CA VAL A 53 -7.71 -6.61 13.57
C VAL A 53 -7.26 -5.15 13.63
N GLN A 54 -6.97 -4.62 14.83
CA GLN A 54 -6.46 -3.27 15.00
C GLN A 54 -5.09 -3.09 14.33
N PHE A 55 -4.20 -4.07 14.45
CA PHE A 55 -2.90 -4.07 13.78
C PHE A 55 -3.02 -4.19 12.25
N ALA A 56 -3.96 -4.99 11.76
CA ALA A 56 -4.22 -5.11 10.33
C ALA A 56 -4.84 -3.82 9.76
N MET A 57 -5.72 -3.16 10.53
CA MET A 57 -6.25 -1.84 10.19
C MET A 57 -5.17 -0.76 10.13
N SER A 58 -4.24 -0.72 11.10
CA SER A 58 -3.16 0.27 11.09
C SER A 58 -2.25 0.13 9.86
N GLN A 59 -1.99 -1.10 9.41
CA GLN A 59 -1.27 -1.37 8.17
C GLN A 59 -2.04 -0.87 6.95
N VAL A 60 -3.35 -1.11 6.88
CA VAL A 60 -4.19 -0.61 5.78
C VAL A 60 -4.17 0.92 5.73
N THR A 61 -4.28 1.59 6.87
CA THR A 61 -4.21 3.06 6.95
C THR A 61 -2.85 3.59 6.49
N GLN A 62 -1.74 3.04 7.00
CA GLN A 62 -0.39 3.47 6.59
C GLN A 62 -0.15 3.28 5.08
N ILE A 63 -0.58 2.15 4.52
CA ILE A 63 -0.46 1.90 3.08
C ILE A 63 -1.35 2.87 2.29
N GLY A 64 -2.56 3.16 2.78
CA GLY A 64 -3.48 4.11 2.18
C GLY A 64 -2.93 5.55 2.14
N GLU A 65 -2.29 6.00 3.21
CA GLU A 65 -1.62 7.30 3.26
C GLU A 65 -0.43 7.37 2.29
N SER A 66 0.38 6.31 2.22
CA SER A 66 1.49 6.22 1.26
C SER A 66 1.01 6.30 -0.20
N ILE A 67 -0.08 5.60 -0.54
CA ILE A 67 -0.70 5.68 -1.88
C ILE A 67 -1.24 7.09 -2.13
N SER A 68 -1.90 7.71 -1.14
CA SER A 68 -2.45 9.07 -1.26
C SER A 68 -1.35 10.10 -1.54
N ASN A 69 -0.23 10.00 -0.81
CA ASN A 69 0.94 10.84 -1.04
C ASN A 69 1.56 10.63 -2.42
N MET A 70 1.61 9.38 -2.89
CA MET A 70 2.11 9.05 -4.23
C MET A 70 1.21 9.63 -5.33
N ILE A 71 -0.12 9.54 -5.18
CA ILE A 71 -1.08 10.17 -6.11
C ILE A 71 -0.90 11.69 -6.13
N TYR A 72 -0.74 12.30 -4.95
CA TYR A 72 -0.48 13.74 -4.86
C TYR A 72 0.79 14.16 -5.60
N GLN A 73 1.88 13.41 -5.44
CA GLN A 73 3.13 13.65 -6.17
C GLN A 73 2.96 13.49 -7.68
N ILE A 74 2.25 12.46 -8.15
CA ILE A 74 1.95 12.25 -9.57
C ILE A 74 1.13 13.42 -10.13
N ASN A 75 0.09 13.86 -9.44
CA ASN A 75 -0.72 15.00 -9.87
C ASN A 75 0.09 16.30 -9.91
N THR A 76 1.01 16.49 -8.97
CA THR A 76 1.91 17.64 -8.95
C THR A 76 2.88 17.60 -10.14
N MET A 77 3.49 16.44 -10.41
CA MET A 77 4.37 16.25 -11.57
C MET A 77 3.62 16.43 -12.89
N LEU A 78 2.40 15.89 -13.01
CA LEU A 78 1.55 16.06 -14.19
C LEU A 78 1.19 17.54 -14.39
N GLY A 79 0.80 18.24 -13.32
CA GLY A 79 0.52 19.67 -13.36
C GLY A 79 1.74 20.50 -13.80
N ALA A 80 2.93 20.14 -13.33
CA ALA A 80 4.18 20.77 -13.78
C ALA A 80 4.51 20.44 -15.25
N ALA A 81 4.33 19.19 -15.67
CA ALA A 81 4.55 18.75 -17.05
C ALA A 81 3.59 19.44 -18.05
N VAL A 82 2.30 19.51 -17.71
CA VAL A 82 1.27 20.18 -18.54
C VAL A 82 1.50 21.69 -18.60
N ARG A 83 1.94 22.33 -17.51
CA ARG A 83 2.30 23.76 -17.51
C ARG A 83 3.54 24.02 -18.37
N ASN A 84 4.54 23.16 -18.29
CA ASN A 84 5.76 23.28 -19.11
C ASN A 84 5.50 22.96 -20.59
N GLN A 85 4.45 22.21 -20.92
CA GLN A 85 4.02 21.97 -22.30
C GLN A 85 3.35 23.18 -22.97
N LYS A 86 2.84 24.16 -22.22
CA LYS A 86 2.23 25.38 -22.79
C LYS A 86 3.23 26.50 -23.06
N GLY A 87 4.51 26.28 -22.79
CA GLY A 87 5.60 27.24 -23.00
C GLY A 87 6.54 26.91 -24.18
N GLN A 88 6.21 25.89 -24.98
CA GLN A 88 6.79 25.59 -26.30
C GLN A 88 5.73 25.84 -27.37
#